data_AF-A0A6G3Z373-F1
#
_entry.id   AF-A0A6G3Z373-F1
#
_cell.length_a   1.000
_cell.length_b   1.000
_cell.length_c   1.000
_cell.angle_alpha   90.00
_cell.angle_beta   90.00
_cell.angle_gamma   90.00
#
_symmetry.space_group_name_H-M   'P 1'
#
loop_
_entity.id
_entity.type
_entity.pdbx_description
1 polymer ?
#
loop_
_entity_poly.entity_id
_entity_poly.type
_entity_poly.pdbx_seq_one_letter_code
_entity_poly.pdbx_strand_id
1 'polypeptide(L)'
;MFQSLKFPALATLLLTSAPALATPYYEPGKPYSVGDFEIPSQQTLPPATAPQLAFRPACNQLAAIEQANGLTAFGLPDPAGSGFITLSELPPGMPLTEAYLFLDAEGSCKLNGVDVPVLFAADL
;
A
#
# COMPACT_ATOMS: atom_id res chain seq x y z
N MET A 1 26.19 -41.66 -55.19
CA MET A 1 25.30 -42.12 -54.11
C MET A 1 25.35 -41.07 -53.01
N PHE A 2 24.35 -40.19 -52.94
CA PHE A 2 24.32 -39.07 -51.99
C PHE A 2 23.69 -39.52 -50.66
N GLN A 3 24.34 -39.13 -49.56
CA GLN A 3 24.02 -39.53 -48.19
C GLN A 3 22.72 -38.88 -47.69
N SER A 4 21.93 -39.67 -46.97
CA SER A 4 20.67 -39.30 -46.34
C SER A 4 20.94 -38.64 -44.98
N LEU A 5 20.66 -37.35 -44.83
CA LEU A 5 20.72 -36.61 -43.57
C LEU A 5 19.38 -36.74 -42.84
N LYS A 6 19.39 -37.45 -41.71
CA LYS A 6 18.29 -37.52 -40.74
C LYS A 6 18.28 -36.25 -39.88
N PHE A 7 17.16 -35.51 -39.89
CA PHE A 7 16.89 -34.42 -38.96
C PHE A 7 16.19 -34.98 -37.71
N PRO A 8 16.66 -34.67 -36.48
CA PRO A 8 15.94 -35.03 -35.26
C PRO A 8 14.76 -34.08 -35.01
N ALA A 9 13.73 -34.66 -34.42
CA ALA A 9 12.42 -34.08 -34.20
C ALA A 9 12.42 -32.93 -33.19
N LEU A 10 11.43 -32.05 -33.37
CA LEU A 10 11.07 -30.87 -32.58
C LEU A 10 11.22 -31.09 -31.06
N ALA A 11 11.91 -30.16 -30.41
CA ALA A 11 11.84 -29.96 -28.98
C ALA A 11 10.50 -29.31 -28.61
N THR A 12 9.62 -30.06 -27.96
CA THR A 12 8.40 -29.57 -27.33
C THR A 12 8.78 -28.75 -26.09
N LEU A 13 8.69 -27.42 -26.19
CA LEU A 13 8.73 -26.54 -25.01
C LEU A 13 7.47 -26.81 -24.17
N LEU A 14 7.64 -27.47 -23.03
CA LEU A 14 6.66 -27.46 -21.95
C LEU A 14 6.69 -26.07 -21.31
N LEU A 15 5.78 -25.18 -21.73
CA LEU A 15 5.45 -23.97 -20.97
C LEU A 15 4.79 -24.40 -19.66
N THR A 16 5.59 -24.53 -18.60
CA THR A 16 5.06 -24.59 -17.23
C THR A 16 4.54 -23.19 -16.90
N SER A 17 3.23 -22.98 -17.06
CA SER A 17 2.56 -21.78 -16.56
C SER A 17 2.76 -21.73 -15.05
N ALA A 18 3.59 -20.79 -14.59
CA ALA A 18 3.63 -20.45 -13.18
C ALA A 18 2.20 -20.04 -12.73
N PRO A 19 1.75 -20.46 -11.55
CA PRO A 19 0.50 -19.94 -11.00
C PRO A 19 0.67 -18.43 -10.83
N ALA A 20 -0.15 -17.65 -11.54
CA ALA A 20 -0.33 -16.25 -11.22
C ALA A 20 -0.82 -16.21 -9.78
N LEU A 21 -0.02 -15.64 -8.88
CA LEU A 21 -0.48 -15.26 -7.54
C LEU A 21 -1.75 -14.44 -7.75
N ALA A 22 -2.89 -14.97 -7.30
CA ALA A 22 -4.15 -14.27 -7.36
C ALA A 22 -3.99 -12.98 -6.54
N THR A 23 -3.88 -11.85 -7.23
CA THR A 23 -3.97 -10.54 -6.60
C THR A 23 -5.34 -10.48 -5.93
N PRO A 24 -5.43 -10.27 -4.61
CA PRO A 24 -6.73 -10.27 -3.95
C PRO A 24 -7.51 -9.07 -4.50
N TYR A 25 -8.56 -9.36 -5.27
CA TYR A 25 -9.39 -8.32 -5.87
C TYR A 25 -10.10 -7.55 -4.76
N TYR A 26 -9.94 -6.22 -4.74
CA TYR A 26 -10.65 -5.35 -3.80
C TYR A 26 -12.16 -5.38 -4.08
N GLU A 27 -12.94 -5.77 -3.07
CA GLU A 27 -14.41 -5.69 -3.09
C GLU A 27 -14.90 -4.67 -2.05
N PRO A 28 -15.53 -3.56 -2.48
CA PRO A 28 -16.15 -2.62 -1.56
C PRO A 28 -17.12 -3.31 -0.59
N GLY A 29 -16.99 -3.01 0.71
CA GLY A 29 -17.87 -3.57 1.74
C GLY A 29 -17.48 -4.97 2.23
N LYS A 30 -16.35 -5.53 1.77
CA LYS A 30 -15.76 -6.75 2.33
C LYS A 30 -14.45 -6.46 3.06
N PRO A 31 -14.17 -7.13 4.19
CA PRO A 31 -12.86 -7.07 4.79
C PRO A 31 -11.81 -7.66 3.83
N TYR A 32 -10.59 -7.16 3.92
CA TYR A 32 -9.48 -7.55 3.06
C TYR A 32 -8.42 -8.29 3.89
N SER A 33 -8.00 -9.47 3.46
CA SER A 33 -7.01 -10.28 4.20
C SER A 33 -5.60 -10.09 3.63
N VAL A 34 -4.66 -9.68 4.48
CA VAL A 34 -3.21 -9.59 4.16
C VAL A 34 -2.46 -10.49 5.14
N GLY A 35 -2.00 -11.65 4.68
CA GLY A 35 -1.37 -12.64 5.56
C GLY A 35 -2.32 -13.02 6.71
N ASP A 36 -1.88 -12.80 7.95
CA ASP A 36 -2.67 -13.08 9.16
C ASP A 36 -3.56 -11.89 9.61
N PHE A 37 -3.56 -10.77 8.88
CA PHE A 37 -4.33 -9.56 9.23
C PHE A 37 -5.62 -9.45 8.41
N GLU A 38 -6.71 -9.07 9.08
CA GLU A 38 -7.98 -8.71 8.44
C GLU A 38 -8.20 -7.20 8.53
N ILE A 39 -8.29 -6.54 7.38
CA ILE A 39 -8.46 -5.10 7.24
C ILE A 39 -9.96 -4.82 6.98
N PRO A 40 -10.66 -4.10 7.88
CA PRO A 40 -12.07 -3.79 7.68
C PRO A 40 -12.30 -2.99 6.40
N SER A 41 -13.44 -3.21 5.74
CA SER A 41 -13.80 -2.56 4.46
C SER A 41 -13.90 -1.03 4.53
N GLN A 42 -13.85 -0.45 5.74
CA GLN A 42 -13.93 0.98 6.01
C GLN A 42 -12.55 1.66 6.02
N GLN A 43 -11.48 0.85 5.93
CA GLN A 43 -10.08 1.29 5.83
C GLN A 43 -9.50 1.11 4.42
N THR A 44 -10.25 0.52 3.51
CA THR A 44 -9.75 0.05 2.23
C THR A 44 -10.10 1.05 1.11
N LEU A 45 -9.06 1.76 0.61
CA LEU A 45 -8.99 2.70 -0.53
C LEU A 45 -9.34 4.21 -0.30
N PRO A 46 -8.81 5.13 -1.16
CA PRO A 46 -7.81 6.13 -0.72
C PRO A 46 -8.37 7.50 -0.31
N PRO A 47 -7.59 8.27 0.47
CA PRO A 47 -7.64 9.72 0.47
C PRO A 47 -6.94 10.33 -0.73
N ALA A 48 -7.41 11.50 -1.15
CA ALA A 48 -7.02 12.16 -2.40
C ALA A 48 -5.52 12.52 -2.54
N THR A 49 -4.68 12.30 -1.52
CA THR A 49 -3.30 12.81 -1.44
C THR A 49 -2.20 11.74 -1.48
N ALA A 50 -2.49 10.47 -1.20
CA ALA A 50 -1.48 9.40 -1.22
C ALA A 50 -1.96 8.17 -2.00
N PRO A 51 -2.09 8.27 -3.33
CA PRO A 51 -2.59 7.19 -4.18
C PRO A 51 -1.71 5.93 -4.15
N GLN A 52 -0.46 6.06 -3.66
CA GLN A 52 0.46 4.94 -3.58
C GLN A 52 0.13 3.93 -2.48
N LEU A 53 -0.66 4.25 -1.44
CA LEU A 53 -0.94 3.30 -0.36
C LEU A 53 -2.21 2.48 -0.62
N ALA A 54 -2.11 1.18 -0.36
CA ALA A 54 -3.20 0.23 -0.49
C ALA A 54 -4.33 0.46 0.53
N PHE A 55 -3.99 0.86 1.75
CA PHE A 55 -4.91 0.98 2.88
C PHE A 55 -4.69 2.30 3.63
N ARG A 56 -5.77 2.86 4.15
CA ARG A 56 -5.71 4.00 5.08
C ARG A 56 -5.21 3.51 6.45
N PRO A 57 -4.08 4.02 6.96
CA PRO A 57 -3.62 3.67 8.30
C PRO A 57 -4.54 4.23 9.38
N ALA A 58 -4.50 3.65 10.56
CA ALA A 58 -5.08 4.29 11.73
C ALA A 58 -4.26 5.54 12.10
N CYS A 59 -4.90 6.62 12.58
CA CYS A 59 -4.21 7.89 12.82
C CYS A 59 -3.08 7.79 13.85
N ASN A 60 -3.20 6.87 14.81
CA ASN A 60 -2.16 6.54 15.80
C ASN A 60 -0.93 5.85 15.20
N GLN A 61 -0.98 5.33 13.97
CA GLN A 61 0.18 4.77 13.28
C GLN A 61 1.06 5.86 12.65
N LEU A 62 0.53 7.08 12.47
CA LEU A 62 1.27 8.16 11.85
C LEU A 62 2.32 8.72 12.82
N ALA A 63 3.53 8.96 12.30
CA ALA A 63 4.50 9.79 12.98
C ALA A 63 4.33 11.25 12.55
N ALA A 64 4.68 12.16 13.45
CA ALA A 64 4.74 13.59 13.20
C ALA A 64 6.20 14.03 13.09
N ILE A 65 6.54 14.78 12.06
CA ILE A 65 7.89 15.28 11.78
C ILE A 65 7.84 16.78 11.52
N GLU A 66 8.51 17.56 12.36
CA GLU A 66 8.69 19.00 12.13
C GLU A 66 9.60 19.24 10.92
N GLN A 67 9.13 20.05 9.97
CA GLN A 67 9.85 20.42 8.76
C GLN A 67 10.54 21.78 8.90
N ALA A 68 11.54 22.02 8.03
CA ALA A 68 12.31 23.26 8.04
C ALA A 68 11.51 24.52 7.66
N ASN A 69 10.39 24.36 6.94
CA ASN A 69 9.44 25.43 6.63
C ASN A 69 8.51 25.76 7.83
N GLY A 70 8.66 25.05 8.95
CA GLY A 70 7.82 25.19 10.13
C GLY A 70 6.49 24.46 10.04
N LEU A 71 6.25 23.57 9.06
CA LEU A 71 5.07 22.70 9.05
C LEU A 71 5.37 21.39 9.80
N THR A 72 4.33 20.70 10.26
CA THR A 72 4.43 19.34 10.79
C THR A 72 3.92 18.36 9.74
N ALA A 73 4.81 17.53 9.21
CA ALA A 73 4.49 16.45 8.29
C ALA A 73 3.99 15.22 9.04
N PHE A 74 2.89 14.64 8.60
CA PHE A 74 2.32 13.41 9.14
C PHE A 74 2.38 12.29 8.11
N GLY A 75 2.77 11.10 8.54
CA GLY A 75 3.06 10.03 7.60
C GLY A 75 3.56 8.75 8.25
N LEU A 76 4.04 7.82 7.41
CA LEU A 76 4.46 6.49 7.81
C LEU A 76 5.93 6.24 7.44
N PRO A 77 6.64 5.37 8.16
CA PRO A 77 7.93 4.88 7.69
C PRO A 77 7.76 4.12 6.37
N ASP A 78 8.65 4.38 5.41
CA ASP A 78 8.64 3.69 4.12
C ASP A 78 9.16 2.25 4.29
N PRO A 79 8.37 1.21 3.96
CA PRO A 79 8.81 -0.18 4.06
C PRO A 79 9.99 -0.49 3.12
N ALA A 80 10.19 0.26 2.04
CA ALA A 80 11.35 0.13 1.16
C ALA A 80 12.64 0.73 1.76
N GLY A 81 12.57 1.35 2.94
CA GLY A 81 13.71 1.94 3.64
C GLY A 81 14.12 3.33 3.11
N SER A 82 13.33 3.93 2.22
CA SER A 82 13.58 5.26 1.64
C SER A 82 13.43 6.41 2.65
N GLY A 83 12.91 6.14 3.85
CA GLY A 83 12.68 7.14 4.88
C GLY A 83 11.21 7.19 5.29
N PHE A 84 10.51 8.26 4.91
CA PHE A 84 9.18 8.61 5.41
C PHE A 84 8.23 8.97 4.27
N ILE A 85 7.05 8.35 4.26
CA ILE A 85 5.95 8.62 3.33
C ILE A 85 5.04 9.67 3.97
N THR A 86 5.21 10.93 3.58
CA THR A 86 4.32 12.02 4.00
C THR A 86 2.94 11.85 3.36
N LEU A 87 1.89 11.91 4.18
CA LEU A 87 0.49 11.84 3.75
C LEU A 87 -0.19 13.21 3.74
N SER A 88 0.17 14.07 4.69
CA SER A 88 -0.31 15.45 4.77
C SER A 88 0.66 16.30 5.60
N GLU A 89 0.59 17.62 5.43
CA GLU A 89 1.39 18.61 6.13
C GLU A 89 0.48 19.63 6.79
N LEU A 90 0.63 19.82 8.09
CA LEU A 90 -0.23 20.68 8.89
C LEU A 90 0.55 21.86 9.48
N PRO A 91 -0.12 22.97 9.83
CA PRO A 91 0.50 24.07 10.54
C PRO A 91 1.17 23.62 11.85
N PRO A 92 2.27 24.26 12.26
CA PRO A 92 2.98 23.91 13.49
C PRO A 92 2.12 24.18 14.71
N GLY A 93 2.34 23.39 15.76
CA GLY A 93 1.70 23.61 17.06
C GLY A 93 0.20 23.28 17.09
N MET A 94 -0.34 22.70 16.02
CA MET A 94 -1.69 22.11 16.04
C MET A 94 -1.72 20.97 17.07
N PRO A 95 -2.70 20.95 18.00
CA PRO A 95 -2.86 19.84 18.92
C PRO A 95 -3.06 18.52 18.18
N LEU A 96 -2.43 17.44 18.65
CA LEU A 96 -2.47 16.13 18.00
C LEU A 96 -3.90 15.64 17.74
N THR A 97 -4.81 15.89 18.68
CA THR A 97 -6.24 15.53 18.53
C THR A 97 -6.89 16.26 17.37
N GLU A 98 -6.59 17.55 17.19
CA GLU A 98 -7.13 18.36 16.09
C GLU A 98 -6.50 17.93 14.75
N ALA A 99 -5.20 17.66 14.75
CA ALA A 99 -4.49 17.10 13.60
C ALA A 99 -5.12 15.78 13.14
N TYR A 100 -5.39 14.83 14.05
CA TYR A 100 -6.02 13.56 13.68
C TYR A 100 -7.44 13.71 13.15
N LEU A 101 -8.23 14.64 13.69
CA LEU A 101 -9.56 14.93 13.15
C LEU A 101 -9.47 15.48 11.72
N PHE A 102 -8.53 16.38 11.47
CA PHE A 102 -8.29 16.92 10.14
C PHE A 102 -7.83 15.84 9.16
N LEU A 103 -6.84 15.03 9.57
CA LEU A 103 -6.31 13.93 8.75
C LEU A 103 -7.35 12.84 8.47
N ASP A 104 -8.28 12.55 9.40
CA ASP A 104 -9.39 11.63 9.15
C ASP A 104 -10.40 12.20 8.15
N ALA A 105 -10.66 13.51 8.23
CA ALA A 105 -11.56 14.22 7.33
C ALA A 105 -11.01 14.35 5.89
N GLU A 106 -9.71 14.60 5.74
CA GLU A 106 -9.01 14.53 4.44
C GLU A 106 -8.82 13.09 3.94
N GLY A 107 -9.02 12.15 4.85
CA GLY A 107 -8.94 10.72 4.65
C GLY A 107 -7.52 10.15 4.79
N SER A 108 -6.50 10.95 5.09
CA SER A 108 -5.09 10.55 5.23
C SER A 108 -4.88 9.40 6.23
N CYS A 109 -5.73 9.30 7.26
CA CYS A 109 -5.76 8.19 8.21
C CYS A 109 -7.18 7.92 8.68
N LYS A 110 -7.40 6.90 9.52
CA LYS A 110 -8.70 6.60 10.15
C LYS A 110 -8.63 6.82 11.66
N LEU A 111 -9.45 7.73 12.18
CA LEU A 111 -9.59 7.89 13.63
C LEU A 111 -10.29 6.67 14.21
N ASN A 112 -9.76 6.12 15.32
CA ASN A 112 -10.20 4.84 15.90
C ASN A 112 -10.16 3.68 14.88
N GLY A 113 -9.25 3.75 13.91
CA GLY A 113 -8.99 2.67 12.97
C GLY A 113 -8.25 1.50 13.61
N VAL A 114 -8.11 0.43 12.84
CA VAL A 114 -7.25 -0.72 13.16
C VAL A 114 -5.87 -0.49 12.54
N ASP A 115 -4.80 -0.92 13.20
CA ASP A 115 -3.47 -0.84 12.60
C ASP A 115 -3.40 -1.73 11.35
N VAL A 116 -2.98 -1.17 10.21
CA VAL A 116 -2.83 -1.90 8.94
C VAL A 116 -1.36 -1.95 8.50
N PRO A 117 -0.96 -2.98 7.74
CA PRO A 117 0.37 -3.02 7.13
C PRO A 117 0.52 -1.91 6.07
N VAL A 118 1.72 -1.33 6.00
CA VAL A 118 2.07 -0.37 4.95
C VAL A 118 2.37 -1.15 3.67
N LEU A 119 1.43 -1.13 2.73
CA LEU A 119 1.54 -1.77 1.43
C LEU A 119 1.28 -0.74 0.33
N PHE A 120 2.01 -0.83 -0.76
CA PHE A 120 1.73 0.01 -1.92
C PHE A 120 0.57 -0.58 -2.73
N ALA A 121 -0.27 0.28 -3.31
CA ALA A 121 -1.39 -0.13 -4.15
C ALA A 121 -0.94 -0.93 -5.38
N ALA A 122 0.31 -0.74 -5.82
CA ALA A 122 0.92 -1.52 -6.91
C ALA A 122 1.34 -2.94 -6.50
N ASP A 123 1.43 -3.23 -5.20
CA ASP A 123 1.83 -4.53 -4.65
C ASP A 123 0.64 -5.43 -4.30
N LEU A 124 -0.60 -4.93 -4.46
CA LEU A 124 -1.84 -5.71 -4.31
C LEU A 124 -2.23 -6.41 -5.61
#